data_AF-A0A060BV30-F1
#
_entry.id   AF-A0A060BV30-F1
#
_cell.length_a   1.000
_cell.length_b   1.000
_cell.length_c   1.000
_cell.angle_alpha   90.00
_cell.angle_beta   90.00
_cell.angle_gamma   90.00
#
_symmetry.space_group_name_H-M   'P 1'
#
loop_
_entity.id
_entity.type
_entity.pdbx_description
1 polymer ?
#
loop_
_entity_poly.entity_id
_entity_poly.type
_entity_poly.pdbx_seq_one_letter_code
_entity_poly.pdbx_strand_id
1 'polypeptide(L)'
;MLNPTVTSEGCAGASSQNAYFCDYALEEFLSDSTYGETRSDRLHLLKTGGITIRTTLDPDKQTDARNSLVSAIPTDDSSGTGRRP
;
A
#
# COMPACT_ATOMS: atom_id res chain seq x y z
N MET A 1 17.37 25.35 -16.48
CA MET A 1 16.10 24.60 -16.43
C MET A 1 16.27 23.48 -15.42
N LEU A 2 15.35 23.31 -14.47
CA LEU A 2 15.40 22.21 -13.50
C LEU A 2 14.98 20.92 -14.21
N ASN A 3 15.66 19.81 -13.91
CA ASN A 3 15.37 18.48 -14.47
C ASN A 3 14.82 17.58 -13.34
N PRO A 4 13.55 17.76 -12.95
CA PRO A 4 12.96 17.00 -11.84
C PRO A 4 12.88 15.52 -12.21
N THR A 5 13.46 14.68 -11.37
CA THR A 5 13.29 13.23 -11.46
C THR A 5 11.96 12.89 -10.79
N VAL A 6 11.05 12.27 -11.55
CA VAL A 6 9.80 11.76 -10.99
C VAL A 6 10.17 10.55 -10.16
N THR A 7 10.16 10.71 -8.84
CA THR A 7 10.44 9.63 -7.89
C THR A 7 9.09 9.14 -7.40
N SER A 8 8.86 7.83 -7.46
CA SER A 8 7.59 7.27 -7.02
C SER A 8 7.54 7.29 -5.49
N GLU A 9 6.59 8.02 -4.93
CA GLU A 9 6.46 8.23 -3.49
C GLU A 9 5.38 7.32 -2.88
N GLY A 10 5.53 6.98 -1.60
CA GLY A 10 4.58 6.15 -0.87
C GLY A 10 4.44 4.74 -1.47
N CYS A 11 3.23 4.18 -1.41
CA CYS A 11 2.98 2.80 -1.86
C CYS A 11 3.05 2.62 -3.39
N ALA A 12 3.04 3.70 -4.17
CA ALA A 12 3.32 3.64 -5.60
C ALA A 12 4.80 3.32 -5.90
N GLY A 13 5.70 3.52 -4.94
CA GLY A 13 7.10 3.09 -5.04
C GLY A 13 7.33 1.63 -4.63
N ALA A 14 6.32 0.97 -4.05
CA ALA A 14 6.42 -0.45 -3.72
C ALA A 14 6.46 -1.29 -5.00
N SER A 15 7.13 -2.44 -4.94
CA SER A 15 7.07 -3.40 -6.04
C SER A 15 5.61 -3.76 -6.33
N SER A 16 5.26 -3.99 -7.60
CA SER A 16 3.90 -4.39 -8.01
C SER A 16 3.35 -5.56 -7.20
N GLN A 17 4.26 -6.36 -6.67
CA GLN A 17 4.01 -7.50 -5.84
C GLN A 17 3.43 -7.17 -4.45
N ASN A 18 3.86 -6.04 -3.88
CA ASN A 18 3.57 -5.64 -2.50
C ASN A 18 2.73 -4.36 -2.42
N ALA A 19 2.45 -3.69 -3.55
CA ALA A 19 1.72 -2.42 -3.61
C ALA A 19 0.37 -2.50 -2.88
N TYR A 20 -0.42 -3.55 -3.12
CA TYR A 20 -1.70 -3.75 -2.44
C TYR A 20 -1.56 -3.84 -0.92
N PHE A 21 -0.58 -4.61 -0.43
CA PHE A 21 -0.37 -4.75 1.00
C PHE A 21 0.16 -3.46 1.65
N CYS A 22 0.97 -2.69 0.91
CA CYS A 22 1.40 -1.37 1.36
C CYS A 22 0.20 -0.46 1.60
N ASP A 23 -0.73 -0.38 0.65
CA ASP A 23 -1.95 0.42 0.80
C ASP A 23 -2.83 -0.07 1.96
N TYR A 24 -2.95 -1.40 2.13
CA TYR A 24 -3.68 -1.99 3.25
C TYR A 24 -3.08 -1.59 4.60
N ALA A 25 -1.75 -1.76 4.77
CA ALA A 25 -1.08 -1.40 6.01
C ALA A 25 -1.16 0.11 6.30
N LEU A 26 -1.13 0.94 5.25
CA LEU A 26 -1.31 2.37 5.35
C LEU A 26 -2.73 2.74 5.85
N GLU A 27 -3.77 2.14 5.28
CA GLU A 27 -5.15 2.43 5.71
C GLU A 27 -5.42 1.91 7.13
N GLU A 28 -4.84 0.75 7.50
CA GLU A 28 -4.91 0.23 8.86
C GLU A 28 -4.29 1.22 9.86
N PHE A 29 -3.08 1.71 9.56
CA PHE A 29 -2.42 2.72 10.39
C PHE A 29 -3.24 4.02 10.50
N LEU A 30 -3.85 4.47 9.40
CA LEU A 30 -4.69 5.66 9.38
C LEU A 30 -6.06 5.45 10.03
N SER A 31 -6.45 4.21 10.32
CA SER A 31 -7.73 3.87 10.97
C SER A 31 -7.57 3.60 12.47
N ASP A 32 -6.38 3.19 12.92
CA ASP A 32 -6.09 2.89 14.31
C ASP A 32 -5.91 4.17 15.15
N SER A 33 -6.84 4.40 16.09
CA SER A 33 -6.83 5.54 17.02
C SER A 33 -5.63 5.59 17.95
N THR A 34 -4.88 4.49 18.10
CA THR A 34 -3.69 4.42 18.95
C THR A 34 -2.57 5.36 18.46
N TYR A 35 -2.58 5.71 17.16
CA TYR A 35 -1.57 6.58 16.55
C TYR A 35 -1.97 8.06 16.48
N GLY A 36 -3.15 8.43 16.98
CA GLY A 36 -3.63 9.81 17.01
C GLY A 36 -5.15 9.90 17.08
N GLU A 37 -5.67 10.98 17.64
CA GLU A 37 -7.10 11.18 17.87
C GLU A 37 -7.88 11.28 16.55
N THR A 38 -7.35 12.04 15.59
CA THR A 38 -7.96 12.19 14.27
C THR A 38 -7.14 11.53 13.16
N ARG A 39 -7.79 11.21 12.05
CA ARG A 39 -7.11 10.72 10.84
C ARG A 39 -6.07 11.72 10.32
N SER A 40 -6.32 13.02 10.52
CA SER A 40 -5.37 14.08 10.14
C SER A 40 -4.11 14.03 10.98
N ASP A 41 -4.23 13.77 12.28
CA ASP A 41 -3.08 13.66 13.19
C ASP A 41 -2.22 12.45 12.84
N ARG A 42 -2.88 11.32 12.51
CA ARG A 42 -2.20 10.10 12.05
C ARG A 42 -1.48 10.32 10.73
N LEU A 43 -2.10 11.03 9.78
CA LEU A 43 -1.46 11.40 8.52
C LEU A 43 -0.28 12.34 8.73
N HIS A 44 -0.38 13.27 9.68
CA HIS A 44 0.73 14.14 10.06
C HIS A 44 1.90 13.32 10.63
N LEU A 45 1.63 12.45 11.62
CA LEU A 45 2.62 11.55 12.21
C LEU A 45 3.32 10.68 11.15
N LEU A 46 2.57 10.12 10.21
CA LEU A 46 3.12 9.33 9.11
C LEU A 46 4.12 10.13 8.26
N LYS A 47 3.80 11.40 7.96
CA LYS A 47 4.59 12.24 7.04
C LYS A 47 5.77 12.92 7.71
N THR A 48 5.68 13.26 8.98
CA THR A 48 6.66 14.11 9.68
C THR A 48 7.33 13.43 10.87
N GLY A 49 6.75 12.33 11.36
CA GLY A 49 7.18 11.69 12.61
C GLY A 49 8.45 10.84 12.51
N GLY A 50 9.00 10.62 11.31
CA GLY A 50 10.19 9.79 11.10
C GLY A 50 10.00 8.34 11.55
N ILE A 51 8.75 7.86 11.57
CA ILE A 51 8.40 6.52 12.05
C ILE A 51 8.72 5.44 11.02
N THR A 52 8.95 4.22 11.50
CA THR A 52 9.07 3.03 10.65
C THR A 52 7.94 2.06 10.99
N ILE A 53 7.07 1.80 10.00
CA ILE A 53 5.97 0.84 10.14
C ILE A 53 6.52 -0.56 9.80
N ARG A 54 6.62 -1.42 10.81
CA ARG A 54 6.98 -2.83 10.65
C ARG A 54 5.68 -3.65 10.54
N THR A 55 5.50 -4.33 9.41
CA THR A 55 4.35 -5.20 9.19
C THR A 55 4.75 -6.67 9.26
N THR A 56 3.77 -7.55 9.29
CA THR A 56 3.96 -9.01 9.18
C THR A 56 4.06 -9.49 7.73
N LEU A 57 4.31 -8.56 6.79
CA LEU A 57 4.39 -8.87 5.37
C LEU A 57 5.49 -9.90 5.10
N ASP A 58 5.08 -11.02 4.53
CA ASP A 58 5.97 -12.04 3.98
C ASP A 58 5.87 -11.95 2.44
N PRO A 59 6.90 -11.42 1.74
CA PRO A 59 6.86 -11.18 0.30
C PRO A 59 6.61 -12.45 -0.53
N ASP A 60 7.09 -13.59 -0.05
CA ASP A 60 6.94 -14.87 -0.75
C ASP A 60 5.48 -15.31 -0.68
N LYS A 61 4.87 -15.23 0.51
CA LYS A 61 3.44 -15.53 0.69
C LYS A 61 2.53 -14.57 -0.07
N GLN A 62 2.89 -13.29 -0.16
CA GLN A 62 2.11 -12.36 -0.98
C GLN A 62 2.19 -12.64 -2.47
N THR A 63 3.32 -13.17 -2.92
CA THR A 63 3.48 -13.60 -4.30
C THR A 63 2.60 -14.79 -4.61
N ASP A 64 2.57 -15.78 -3.72
CA ASP A 64 1.67 -16.94 -3.86
C ASP A 64 0.19 -16.53 -3.79
N ALA A 65 -0.19 -15.64 -2.87
CA ALA A 65 -1.55 -15.13 -2.76
C ALA A 65 -1.98 -14.39 -4.03
N ARG A 66 -1.12 -13.52 -4.57
CA ARG A 66 -1.38 -12.82 -5.83
C ARG A 66 -1.47 -13.77 -7.01
N ASN A 67 -0.56 -14.74 -7.12
CA ASN A 67 -0.61 -15.74 -8.19
C ASN A 67 -1.89 -16.57 -8.13
N SER A 68 -2.35 -16.91 -6.92
CA SER A 68 -3.63 -17.59 -6.71
C SER A 68 -4.82 -16.70 -7.11
N LEU A 69 -4.78 -15.42 -6.78
CA LEU A 69 -5.81 -14.45 -7.18
C LEU A 69 -5.84 -14.24 -8.71
N VAL A 70 -4.68 -14.06 -9.33
CA VAL A 70 -4.56 -13.83 -10.79
C VAL A 70 -4.92 -15.09 -11.59
N SER A 71 -4.65 -16.28 -11.05
CA SER A 71 -5.07 -17.53 -11.69
C SER A 71 -6.57 -17.80 -11.55
N ALA A 72 -7.19 -17.37 -10.45
CA ALA A 72 -8.63 -17.47 -10.25
C ALA A 72 -9.42 -16.37 -11.00
N ILE A 73 -8.85 -15.17 -11.07
CA ILE A 73 -9.44 -13.97 -11.69
C ILE A 73 -8.32 -13.30 -12.51
N PRO A 74 -8.27 -13.49 -13.84
CA PRO A 74 -7.24 -12.89 -14.68
C PRO A 74 -7.22 -11.36 -14.51
N THR A 75 -6.03 -10.75 -14.55
CA THR A 75 -5.87 -9.29 -14.41
C THR A 75 -6.53 -8.46 -15.53
N ASP A 76 -6.98 -9.13 -16.59
CA ASP A 76 -7.72 -8.58 -17.74
C ASP A 76 -9.21 -8.98 -17.72
N ASP A 77 -9.73 -9.35 -16.54
CA ASP A 77 -11.16 -9.58 -16.42
C ASP A 77 -11.96 -8.29 -16.67
N SER A 78 -13.06 -8.45 -17.40
CA SER A 78 -14.02 -7.36 -17.67
C SER A 78 -14.98 -7.13 -16.50
N SER A 79 -14.86 -7.92 -15.42
CA SER A 79 -15.71 -7.85 -14.22
C SER A 79 -15.38 -6.67 -13.31
N GLY A 80 -14.19 -6.05 -13.47
CA GLY A 80 -13.79 -4.88 -12.68
C GLY A 80 -13.42 -5.20 -11.23
N THR A 81 -13.31 -6.49 -10.88
CA THR A 81 -13.05 -6.96 -9.51
C THR A 81 -11.61 -6.74 -9.06
N GLY A 82 -10.69 -6.44 -9.98
CA GLY A 82 -9.28 -6.14 -9.68
C GLY A 82 -8.95 -4.68 -9.41
N ARG A 83 -9.90 -3.75 -9.55
CA ARG A 83 -9.65 -2.30 -9.41
C ARG A 83 -10.57 -1.75 -8.32
N ARG A 84 -10.02 -1.47 -7.13
CA ARG A 84 -10.71 -0.52 -6.24
C ARG A 84 -10.82 0.82 -6.99
N PRO A 85 -12.00 1.47 -6.99
CA PRO A 85 -12.15 2.81 -7.56
C PRO A 85 -11.27 3.83 -6.83
#